data_AF-A0A2C1K566-F1
#
_entry.id   AF-A0A2C1K566-F1
#
_cell.length_a   1.000
_cell.length_b   1.000
_cell.length_c   1.000
_cell.angle_alpha   90.00
_cell.angle_beta   90.00
_cell.angle_gamma   90.00
#
_symmetry.space_group_name_H-M   'P 1'
#
loop_
_entity.id
_entity.type
_entity.pdbx_description
1 polymer ?
#
loop_
_entity_poly.entity_id
_entity_poly.type
_entity_poly.pdbx_seq_one_letter_code
_entity_poly.pdbx_strand_id
1 'polypeptide(L)'
;MVTFEETMKNVFIEVFKAYVDRKYEKILVLDNPQRVVRGTIVSNSSVYENQLALLLSTQLSEEYRILVDYPIIFPGQNNRITPDILIMKDNTIQMILELKIDLGYEKQGWENARENRLNKLKIHQHETAYKPYNEKTREKGEKVSINVPDHIEYGTVIFCQKNGAKKIKEVIKGCKSCDDNNKECDDRTDYPFFILLKDPNKHPNDFTSIDDAIDYLCSMKKEDISDWKVFENYLRNRLAFVN
;
A
#
# COMPACT_ATOMS: atom_id res chain seq x y z
N MET A 1 -5.37 13.80 20.30
CA MET A 1 -4.63 13.37 19.10
C MET A 1 -4.97 11.92 18.86
N VAL A 2 -5.44 11.55 17.67
CA VAL A 2 -5.79 10.15 17.36
C VAL A 2 -4.49 9.38 17.14
N THR A 3 -4.33 8.24 17.79
CA THR A 3 -3.10 7.44 17.69
C THR A 3 -2.98 6.77 16.31
N PHE A 4 -1.75 6.39 15.94
CA PHE A 4 -1.50 5.60 14.73
C PHE A 4 -2.29 4.28 14.76
N GLU A 5 -2.37 3.62 15.91
CA GLU A 5 -3.13 2.38 16.08
C GLU A 5 -4.64 2.59 15.86
N GLU A 6 -5.22 3.64 16.42
CA GLU A 6 -6.65 3.97 16.23
C GLU A 6 -6.98 4.31 14.78
N THR A 7 -6.13 5.11 14.12
CA THR A 7 -6.30 5.41 12.69
C THR A 7 -6.12 4.16 11.83
N MET A 8 -5.19 3.26 12.18
CA MET A 8 -5.01 1.99 11.47
C MET A 8 -6.23 1.07 11.62
N LYS A 9 -6.89 1.03 12.79
CA LYS A 9 -8.17 0.31 12.95
C LYS A 9 -9.23 0.83 11.98
N ASN A 10 -9.31 2.15 11.78
CA ASN A 10 -10.25 2.74 10.81
C ASN A 10 -9.92 2.32 9.38
N VAL A 11 -8.64 2.26 8.99
CA VAL A 11 -8.23 1.71 7.68
C VAL A 11 -8.78 0.31 7.49
N PHE A 12 -8.63 -0.55 8.50
CA PHE A 12 -9.14 -1.92 8.46
C PHE A 12 -10.67 -1.98 8.32
N ILE A 13 -11.40 -1.20 9.13
CA ILE A 13 -12.86 -1.13 9.10
C ILE A 13 -13.36 -0.72 7.72
N GLU A 14 -12.81 0.35 7.14
CA GLU A 14 -13.25 0.85 5.83
C GLU A 14 -12.90 -0.12 4.69
N VAL A 15 -11.73 -0.77 4.74
CA VAL A 15 -11.38 -1.82 3.78
C VAL A 15 -12.33 -3.02 3.93
N PHE A 16 -12.60 -3.49 5.15
CA PHE A 16 -13.53 -4.60 5.38
C PHE A 16 -14.94 -4.28 4.92
N LYS A 17 -15.44 -3.09 5.24
CA LYS A 17 -16.74 -2.60 4.78
C LYS A 17 -16.84 -2.64 3.27
N ALA A 18 -15.83 -2.14 2.56
CA ALA A 18 -15.80 -2.20 1.11
C ALA A 18 -15.83 -3.64 0.57
N TYR A 19 -15.17 -4.60 1.24
CA TYR A 19 -15.26 -6.00 0.83
C TYR A 19 -16.63 -6.65 1.10
N VAL A 20 -17.25 -6.32 2.23
CA VAL A 20 -18.59 -6.79 2.60
C VAL A 20 -19.65 -6.25 1.62
N ASP A 21 -19.66 -4.93 1.40
CA ASP A 21 -20.64 -4.25 0.55
C ASP A 21 -20.62 -4.79 -0.89
N ARG A 22 -19.43 -5.15 -1.39
CA ARG A 22 -19.29 -5.64 -2.76
C ARG A 22 -19.72 -7.08 -2.98
N LYS A 23 -19.97 -7.86 -1.92
CA LYS A 23 -20.55 -9.21 -2.07
C LYS A 23 -21.91 -9.15 -2.76
N TYR A 24 -22.65 -8.06 -2.57
CA TYR A 24 -23.94 -7.82 -3.23
C TYR A 24 -23.80 -7.54 -4.73
N GLU A 25 -22.65 -7.04 -5.21
CA GLU A 25 -22.41 -6.83 -6.66
C GLU A 25 -22.35 -8.14 -7.46
N LYS A 26 -22.19 -9.28 -6.80
CA LYS A 26 -22.24 -10.59 -7.47
C LYS A 26 -23.65 -10.94 -7.93
N ILE A 27 -24.67 -10.37 -7.28
CA ILE A 27 -26.08 -10.60 -7.60
C ILE A 27 -26.47 -9.61 -8.69
N LEU A 28 -26.59 -10.09 -9.93
CA LEU A 28 -26.92 -9.24 -11.08
C LEU A 28 -28.44 -9.06 -11.26
N VAL A 29 -29.23 -10.02 -10.79
CA VAL A 29 -30.69 -9.99 -10.85
C VAL A 29 -31.22 -10.31 -9.46
N LEU A 30 -31.66 -9.28 -8.73
CA LEU A 30 -32.12 -9.41 -7.34
C LEU A 30 -33.29 -10.37 -7.19
N ASP A 31 -34.21 -10.39 -8.17
CA ASP A 31 -35.42 -11.22 -8.15
C ASP A 31 -35.18 -12.67 -8.61
N ASN A 32 -34.00 -12.97 -9.14
CA ASN A 32 -33.61 -14.34 -9.52
C ASN A 32 -32.10 -14.55 -9.40
N PRO A 33 -31.55 -14.50 -8.18
CA PRO A 33 -30.12 -14.54 -7.94
C PRO A 33 -29.49 -15.90 -8.31
N GLN A 34 -30.30 -16.95 -8.49
CA GLN A 34 -29.81 -18.29 -8.81
C GLN A 34 -29.51 -18.48 -10.31
N ARG A 35 -30.07 -17.64 -11.19
CA ARG A 35 -29.94 -17.80 -12.65
C ARG A 35 -28.71 -17.10 -13.22
N VAL A 36 -28.34 -15.94 -12.67
CA VAL A 36 -27.23 -15.12 -13.18
C VAL A 36 -26.45 -14.53 -12.02
N VAL A 37 -25.24 -15.06 -11.80
CA VAL A 37 -24.30 -14.59 -10.77
C VAL A 37 -22.98 -14.24 -11.44
N ARG A 38 -22.35 -13.15 -11.00
CA ARG A 38 -21.01 -12.78 -11.43
C ARG A 38 -19.97 -13.56 -10.60
N GLY A 39 -19.08 -14.29 -11.28
CA GLY A 39 -18.01 -15.07 -10.64
C GLY A 39 -16.97 -14.18 -9.94
N THR A 40 -16.49 -13.15 -10.65
CA THR A 40 -15.45 -12.21 -10.19
C THR A 40 -15.90 -10.76 -10.29
N ILE A 41 -15.59 -9.99 -9.24
CA ILE A 41 -15.80 -8.54 -9.13
C ILE A 41 -14.45 -7.84 -9.24
N VAL A 42 -14.46 -6.58 -9.70
CA VAL A 42 -13.22 -5.78 -9.84
C VAL A 42 -12.54 -5.62 -8.48
N SER A 43 -11.20 -5.59 -8.45
CA SER A 43 -10.43 -5.38 -7.21
C SER A 43 -10.90 -4.14 -6.43
N ASN A 44 -10.74 -4.21 -5.11
CA ASN A 44 -11.00 -3.12 -4.16
C ASN A 44 -9.70 -2.50 -3.61
N SER A 45 -8.57 -2.75 -4.27
CA SER A 45 -7.25 -2.29 -3.81
C SER A 45 -7.18 -0.77 -3.64
N SER A 46 -7.88 -0.01 -4.50
CA SER A 46 -7.94 1.45 -4.40
C SER A 46 -8.55 1.95 -3.10
N VAL A 47 -9.46 1.20 -2.46
CA VAL A 47 -9.98 1.57 -1.13
C VAL A 47 -8.87 1.49 -0.11
N TYR A 48 -8.05 0.43 -0.14
CA TYR A 48 -6.91 0.31 0.77
C TYR A 48 -5.89 1.43 0.56
N GLU A 49 -5.55 1.74 -0.70
CA GLU A 49 -4.66 2.84 -1.06
C GLU A 49 -5.16 4.19 -0.52
N ASN A 50 -6.44 4.50 -0.75
CA ASN A 50 -7.06 5.73 -0.27
C ASN A 50 -7.07 5.80 1.26
N GLN A 51 -7.45 4.72 1.94
CA GLN A 51 -7.53 4.72 3.40
C GLN A 51 -6.13 4.85 4.05
N LEU A 52 -5.12 4.19 3.48
CA LEU A 52 -3.76 4.36 3.98
C LEU A 52 -3.22 5.77 3.72
N ALA A 53 -3.55 6.38 2.57
CA ALA A 53 -3.20 7.77 2.30
C ALA A 53 -3.87 8.76 3.25
N LEU A 54 -5.14 8.53 3.60
CA LEU A 54 -5.86 9.32 4.62
C LEU A 54 -5.24 9.17 6.00
N LEU A 55 -4.83 7.95 6.38
CA LEU A 55 -4.06 7.75 7.61
C LEU A 55 -2.79 8.61 7.56
N LEU A 56 -1.98 8.49 6.51
CA LEU A 56 -0.74 9.25 6.37
C LEU A 56 -0.98 10.77 6.42
N SER A 57 -2.04 11.29 5.78
CA SER A 57 -2.33 12.73 5.81
C SER A 57 -2.70 13.26 7.20
N THR A 58 -3.20 12.40 8.10
CA THR A 58 -3.49 12.78 9.50
C THR A 58 -2.28 12.64 10.42
N GLN A 59 -1.29 11.83 10.03
CA GLN A 59 -0.14 11.50 10.88
C GLN A 59 1.11 12.29 10.49
N LEU A 60 1.27 12.65 9.22
CA LEU A 60 2.43 13.38 8.70
C LEU A 60 2.22 14.89 8.74
N SER A 61 3.32 15.64 8.86
CA SER A 61 3.30 17.11 8.80
C SER A 61 2.72 17.62 7.47
N GLU A 62 2.06 18.79 7.51
CA GLU A 62 1.38 19.41 6.36
C GLU A 62 2.33 19.78 5.20
N GLU A 63 3.64 19.79 5.43
CA GLU A 63 4.65 20.01 4.39
C GLU A 63 4.73 18.86 3.36
N TYR A 64 4.20 17.69 3.70
CA TYR A 64 4.20 16.54 2.81
C TYR A 64 2.96 16.54 1.91
N ARG A 65 3.20 16.33 0.61
CA ARG A 65 2.16 16.01 -0.36
C ARG A 65 2.12 14.50 -0.57
N ILE A 66 0.92 13.93 -0.48
CA ILE A 66 0.68 12.49 -0.69
C ILE A 66 -0.07 12.34 -2.01
N LEU A 67 0.53 11.60 -2.94
CA LEU A 67 -0.03 11.30 -4.25
C LEU A 67 -0.39 9.81 -4.31
N VAL A 68 -1.65 9.49 -4.60
CA VAL A 68 -2.17 8.11 -4.64
C VAL A 68 -2.45 7.71 -6.08
N ASP A 69 -1.96 6.54 -6.50
CA ASP A 69 -2.07 6.01 -7.88
C ASP A 69 -1.77 7.08 -8.94
N TYR A 70 -0.76 7.92 -8.67
CA TYR A 70 -0.52 9.12 -9.46
C TYR A 70 0.55 8.90 -10.54
N PRO A 71 0.25 9.13 -11.83
CA PRO A 71 1.22 8.88 -12.89
C PRO A 71 2.42 9.83 -12.84
N ILE A 72 3.60 9.24 -12.71
CA ILE A 72 4.90 9.90 -12.83
C ILE A 72 5.43 9.69 -14.24
N ILE A 73 5.66 10.79 -14.94
CA ILE A 73 5.90 10.88 -16.38
C ILE A 73 7.40 11.07 -16.62
N PHE A 74 7.90 10.35 -17.60
CA PHE A 74 9.27 10.44 -18.12
C PHE A 74 9.24 10.85 -19.60
N PRO A 75 10.40 11.20 -20.18
CA PRO A 75 10.52 11.42 -21.62
C PRO A 75 10.06 10.20 -22.43
N GLY A 76 9.45 10.47 -23.59
CA GLY A 76 8.92 9.44 -24.50
C GLY A 76 7.43 9.18 -24.36
N GLN A 77 6.86 8.49 -25.36
CA GLN A 77 5.44 8.24 -25.44
C GLN A 77 5.00 7.17 -24.43
N ASN A 78 3.95 7.45 -23.65
CA ASN A 78 3.40 6.56 -22.62
C ASN A 78 4.43 6.07 -21.58
N ASN A 79 5.56 6.77 -21.44
CA ASN A 79 6.60 6.40 -20.51
C ASN A 79 6.27 6.91 -19.10
N ARG A 80 5.72 6.04 -18.26
CA ARG A 80 5.33 6.39 -16.88
C ARG A 80 5.57 5.26 -15.89
N ILE A 81 5.55 5.60 -14.62
CA ILE A 81 5.28 4.68 -13.51
C ILE A 81 4.08 5.23 -12.73
N THR A 82 3.40 4.36 -12.02
CA THR A 82 2.35 4.75 -11.10
C THR A 82 2.62 4.01 -9.79
N PRO A 83 3.26 4.67 -8.81
CA PRO A 83 3.37 4.13 -7.46
C PRO A 83 2.00 4.18 -6.77
N ASP A 84 1.74 3.22 -5.87
CA ASP A 84 0.46 3.18 -5.14
C ASP A 84 0.33 4.41 -4.23
N ILE A 85 1.40 4.73 -3.48
CA ILE A 85 1.52 5.99 -2.74
C ILE A 85 2.93 6.58 -2.95
N LEU A 86 2.97 7.86 -3.30
CA LEU A 86 4.19 8.68 -3.38
C LEU A 86 4.08 9.84 -2.40
N ILE A 87 5.07 9.96 -1.50
CA ILE A 87 5.18 11.05 -0.53
C ILE A 87 6.26 12.01 -1.01
N MET A 88 5.92 13.30 -1.10
CA MET A 88 6.81 14.35 -1.59
C MET A 88 6.87 15.52 -0.61
N LYS A 89 8.00 16.22 -0.59
CA LYS A 89 8.20 17.50 0.10
C LYS A 89 8.96 18.43 -0.83
N ASP A 90 8.45 19.65 -1.04
CA ASP A 90 9.06 20.64 -1.96
C ASP A 90 9.39 20.08 -3.36
N ASN A 91 8.43 19.33 -3.93
CA ASN A 91 8.59 18.58 -5.18
C ASN A 91 9.70 17.51 -5.21
N THR A 92 10.31 17.19 -4.07
CA THR A 92 11.30 16.12 -3.93
C THR A 92 10.64 14.85 -3.41
N ILE A 93 10.90 13.71 -4.06
CA ILE A 93 10.44 12.40 -3.59
C ILE A 93 11.07 12.13 -2.22
N GLN A 94 10.23 11.79 -1.24
CA GLN A 94 10.68 11.39 0.10
C GLN A 94 10.56 9.88 0.28
N MET A 95 9.43 9.31 -0.16
CA MET A 95 9.15 7.89 0.02
C MET A 95 8.16 7.39 -1.03
N ILE A 96 8.33 6.13 -1.43
CA ILE A 96 7.35 5.36 -2.19
C ILE A 96 6.85 4.22 -1.30
N LEU A 97 5.53 4.04 -1.25
CA LEU A 97 4.91 2.87 -0.64
C LEU A 97 4.13 2.10 -1.72
N GLU A 98 4.42 0.82 -1.85
CA GLU A 98 3.60 -0.12 -2.63
C GLU A 98 2.70 -0.90 -1.70
N LEU A 99 1.44 -1.03 -2.09
CA LEU A 99 0.39 -1.62 -1.29
C LEU A 99 -0.08 -2.90 -1.96
N LYS A 100 -0.24 -3.94 -1.14
CA LYS A 100 -0.77 -5.24 -1.58
C LYS A 100 -1.86 -5.66 -0.63
N ILE A 101 -3.03 -6.07 -1.12
CA ILE A 101 -4.04 -6.68 -0.25
C ILE A 101 -3.49 -8.00 0.32
N ASP A 102 -2.95 -8.83 -0.56
CA ASP A 102 -2.21 -10.04 -0.26
C ASP A 102 -1.21 -10.32 -1.39
N LEU A 103 -0.40 -11.37 -1.27
CA LEU A 103 0.54 -11.78 -2.31
C LEU A 103 0.03 -12.95 -3.17
N GLY A 104 -1.25 -13.32 -3.11
CA GLY A 104 -1.78 -14.50 -3.79
C GLY A 104 -1.59 -14.46 -5.31
N TYR A 105 -1.88 -13.31 -5.92
CA TYR A 105 -1.78 -13.11 -7.37
C TYR A 105 -0.45 -12.56 -7.86
N GLU A 106 0.47 -12.20 -6.94
CA GLU A 106 1.76 -11.62 -7.32
C GLU A 106 2.63 -12.63 -8.08
N LYS A 107 3.36 -12.16 -9.09
CA LYS A 107 4.30 -13.03 -9.81
C LYS A 107 5.51 -13.34 -8.92
N GLN A 108 6.22 -14.43 -9.21
CA GLN A 108 7.57 -14.59 -8.67
C GLN A 108 8.46 -13.44 -9.17
N GLY A 109 9.37 -12.93 -8.33
CA GLY A 109 10.19 -11.79 -8.71
C GLY A 109 9.47 -10.44 -8.64
N TRP A 110 8.38 -10.31 -7.86
CA TRP A 110 7.65 -9.04 -7.71
C TRP A 110 8.54 -7.95 -7.08
N GLU A 111 9.54 -8.35 -6.31
CA GLU A 111 10.63 -7.52 -5.79
C GLU A 111 11.42 -6.82 -6.91
N ASN A 112 11.55 -7.44 -8.09
CA ASN A 112 12.22 -6.82 -9.24
C ASN A 112 11.43 -5.62 -9.77
N ALA A 113 10.12 -5.54 -9.51
CA ALA A 113 9.33 -4.37 -9.89
C ALA A 113 9.79 -3.11 -9.14
N ARG A 114 10.24 -3.25 -7.87
CA ARG A 114 10.84 -2.16 -7.10
C ARG A 114 12.13 -1.69 -7.76
N GLU A 115 13.06 -2.60 -8.01
CA GLU A 115 14.36 -2.24 -8.62
C GLU A 115 14.18 -1.56 -9.97
N ASN A 116 13.31 -2.11 -10.82
CA ASN A 116 12.98 -1.50 -12.11
C ASN A 116 12.40 -0.09 -11.97
N ARG A 117 11.53 0.14 -10.98
CA ARG A 117 10.95 1.46 -10.70
C ARG A 117 12.00 2.46 -10.22
N LEU A 118 12.84 2.06 -9.27
CA LEU A 118 13.92 2.88 -8.73
C LEU A 118 14.97 3.21 -9.79
N ASN A 119 15.39 2.21 -10.58
CA ASN A 119 16.32 2.41 -11.70
C ASN A 119 15.76 3.38 -12.73
N LYS A 120 14.47 3.26 -13.06
CA LYS A 120 13.81 4.17 -14.00
C LYS A 120 13.75 5.61 -13.51
N LEU A 121 13.45 5.82 -12.21
CA LEU A 121 13.51 7.13 -11.58
C LEU A 121 14.92 7.72 -11.64
N LYS A 122 15.94 6.91 -11.36
CA LYS A 122 17.35 7.32 -11.39
C LYS A 122 17.81 7.70 -12.81
N ILE A 123 17.49 6.88 -13.82
CA ILE A 123 17.85 7.14 -15.22
C ILE A 123 17.28 8.47 -15.71
N HIS A 124 16.07 8.82 -15.29
CA HIS A 124 15.36 10.02 -15.73
C HIS A 124 15.25 11.10 -14.66
N GLN A 125 16.16 11.12 -13.67
CA GLN A 125 16.06 11.97 -12.48
C GLN A 125 15.88 13.48 -12.79
N HIS A 126 16.42 13.97 -13.91
CA HIS A 126 16.34 15.37 -14.33
C HIS A 126 15.14 15.70 -15.24
N GLU A 127 14.37 14.69 -15.65
CA GLU A 127 13.25 14.83 -16.60
C GLU A 127 11.96 14.19 -16.05
N THR A 128 11.96 13.84 -14.77
CA THR A 128 10.80 13.25 -14.08
C THR A 128 9.80 14.35 -13.73
N ALA A 129 8.53 14.14 -14.06
CA ALA A 129 7.48 15.11 -13.79
C ALA A 129 6.14 14.45 -13.49
N TYR A 130 5.21 15.20 -12.94
CA TYR A 130 3.79 14.83 -12.86
C TYR A 130 2.92 16.00 -13.34
N LYS A 131 1.65 15.73 -13.66
CA LYS A 131 0.68 16.79 -13.97
C LYS A 131 -0.29 16.90 -12.81
N PRO A 132 -0.27 17.95 -11.98
CA PRO A 132 -1.16 18.08 -10.84
C PRO A 132 -2.62 18.16 -11.30
N TYR A 133 -3.52 17.59 -10.50
CA TYR A 133 -4.96 17.68 -10.74
C TYR A 133 -5.49 18.97 -10.14
N ASN A 134 -6.27 19.71 -10.92
CA ASN A 134 -6.98 20.89 -10.47
C ASN A 134 -8.39 20.49 -10.06
N GLU A 135 -8.68 20.52 -8.76
CA GLU A 135 -9.99 20.15 -8.22
C GLU A 135 -11.14 21.06 -8.69
N LYS A 136 -10.86 22.34 -8.97
CA LYS A 136 -11.87 23.33 -9.39
C LYS A 136 -12.28 23.13 -10.83
N THR A 137 -11.31 22.88 -11.72
CA THR A 137 -11.58 22.69 -13.16
C THR A 137 -11.78 21.22 -13.53
N ARG A 138 -11.41 20.29 -12.64
CA ARG A 138 -11.37 18.83 -12.86
C ARG A 138 -10.44 18.40 -14.00
N GLU A 139 -9.39 19.17 -14.26
CA GLU A 139 -8.43 18.94 -15.33
C GLU A 139 -7.00 18.72 -14.81
N LYS A 140 -6.15 18.12 -15.65
CA LYS A 140 -4.71 18.02 -15.37
C LYS A 140 -4.03 19.32 -15.79
N GLY A 141 -3.31 19.93 -14.87
CA GLY A 141 -2.49 21.11 -15.11
C GLY A 141 -1.22 20.83 -15.91
N GLU A 142 -0.36 21.85 -15.97
CA GLU A 142 0.95 21.76 -16.61
C GLU A 142 1.88 20.77 -15.89
N LYS A 143 2.92 20.31 -16.60
CA LYS A 143 3.90 19.41 -16.00
C LYS A 143 4.69 20.15 -14.92
N VAL A 144 4.77 19.55 -13.73
CA VAL A 144 5.60 20.00 -12.62
C VAL A 144 6.75 19.01 -12.48
N SER A 145 7.99 19.52 -12.54
CA SER A 145 9.19 18.71 -12.35
C SER A 145 9.27 18.15 -10.93
N ILE A 146 9.74 16.92 -10.83
CA ILE A 146 10.00 16.22 -9.57
C ILE A 146 11.50 16.11 -9.39
N ASN A 147 11.98 16.47 -8.22
CA ASN A 147 13.34 16.20 -7.82
C ASN A 147 13.43 14.75 -7.30
N VAL A 148 14.30 13.95 -7.91
CA VAL A 148 14.53 12.56 -7.55
C VAL A 148 15.86 12.50 -6.78
N PRO A 149 15.85 12.19 -5.47
CA PRO A 149 17.08 12.09 -4.68
C PRO A 149 17.88 10.82 -5.05
N ASP A 150 19.17 10.82 -4.72
CA ASP A 150 20.07 9.67 -4.92
C ASP A 150 19.58 8.40 -4.19
N HIS A 151 18.96 8.60 -3.03
CA HIS A 151 18.35 7.55 -2.23
C HIS A 151 16.85 7.82 -2.06
N ILE A 152 16.03 6.85 -2.45
CA ILE A 152 14.57 6.92 -2.33
C ILE A 152 14.14 5.86 -1.32
N GLU A 153 13.51 6.31 -0.23
CA GLU A 153 12.92 5.40 0.75
C GLU A 153 11.76 4.63 0.11
N TYR A 154 11.69 3.34 0.40
CA TYR A 154 10.73 2.45 -0.25
C TYR A 154 10.18 1.43 0.73
N GLY A 155 8.86 1.31 0.83
CA GLY A 155 8.20 0.31 1.65
C GLY A 155 7.18 -0.51 0.87
N THR A 156 7.01 -1.79 1.21
CA THR A 156 5.87 -2.59 0.77
C THR A 156 4.94 -2.89 1.94
N VAL A 157 3.68 -2.45 1.85
CA VAL A 157 2.68 -2.58 2.91
C VAL A 157 1.62 -3.59 2.47
N ILE A 158 1.68 -4.78 3.06
CA ILE A 158 0.80 -5.91 2.77
C ILE A 158 -0.33 -5.90 3.79
N PHE A 159 -1.58 -5.82 3.34
CA PHE A 159 -2.74 -5.75 4.21
C PHE A 159 -2.94 -7.05 4.99
N CYS A 160 -2.90 -8.23 4.34
CA CYS A 160 -3.10 -9.53 5.00
C CYS A 160 -2.24 -10.68 4.44
N GLN A 161 -2.03 -11.69 5.28
CA GLN A 161 -1.13 -12.82 4.98
C GLN A 161 -1.78 -14.00 4.22
N LYS A 162 -3.09 -14.24 4.37
CA LYS A 162 -3.76 -15.51 4.01
C LYS A 162 -3.39 -16.08 2.64
N ASN A 163 -3.62 -15.36 1.56
CA ASN A 163 -3.43 -15.89 0.20
C ASN A 163 -1.96 -15.82 -0.27
N GLY A 164 -1.06 -15.21 0.50
CA GLY A 164 0.34 -14.98 0.16
C GLY A 164 1.34 -15.76 1.01
N ALA A 165 0.89 -16.60 1.94
CA ALA A 165 1.73 -17.12 3.02
C ALA A 165 3.04 -17.79 2.56
N LYS A 166 3.04 -18.52 1.44
CA LYS A 166 4.27 -19.11 0.88
C LYS A 166 5.24 -18.03 0.37
N LYS A 167 4.75 -17.06 -0.40
CA LYS A 167 5.56 -15.95 -0.92
C LYS A 167 6.02 -15.03 0.19
N ILE A 168 5.21 -14.80 1.21
CA ILE A 168 5.62 -14.09 2.43
C ILE A 168 6.79 -14.81 3.10
N LYS A 169 6.72 -16.13 3.24
CA LYS A 169 7.86 -16.92 3.75
C LYS A 169 9.08 -16.83 2.83
N GLU A 170 8.89 -16.79 1.51
CA GLU A 170 9.98 -16.61 0.54
C GLU A 170 10.60 -15.22 0.63
N VAL A 171 9.83 -14.16 0.86
CA VAL A 171 10.33 -12.80 1.09
C VAL A 171 11.14 -12.77 2.38
N ILE A 172 10.60 -13.31 3.48
CA ILE A 172 11.30 -13.44 4.77
C ILE A 172 12.59 -14.27 4.62
N LYS A 173 12.58 -15.33 3.80
CA LYS A 173 13.75 -16.21 3.57
C LYS A 173 14.78 -15.62 2.59
N GLY A 174 14.32 -14.93 1.55
CA GLY A 174 15.15 -14.26 0.55
C GLY A 174 15.98 -13.17 1.20
N CYS A 175 15.40 -12.45 2.17
CA CYS A 175 16.16 -11.59 3.07
C CYS A 175 17.31 -12.37 3.75
N LYS A 176 17.07 -13.58 4.27
CA LYS A 176 18.09 -14.40 4.94
C LYS A 176 19.17 -15.00 4.03
N SER A 177 18.99 -15.06 2.72
CA SER A 177 19.95 -15.69 1.79
C SER A 177 20.91 -14.72 1.08
N CYS A 178 20.74 -13.41 1.27
CA CYS A 178 21.59 -12.40 0.63
C CYS A 178 22.89 -12.08 1.42
N ASP A 179 23.10 -12.73 2.58
CA ASP A 179 24.29 -12.54 3.42
C ASP A 179 25.02 -13.88 3.61
N ASP A 180 26.20 -14.04 2.98
CA ASP A 180 27.12 -15.19 3.16
C ASP A 180 27.71 -15.31 4.58
N ASN A 181 27.24 -14.49 5.54
CA ASN A 181 27.85 -14.31 6.86
C ASN A 181 26.94 -14.64 8.06
N ASN A 182 25.87 -15.41 7.89
CA ASN A 182 25.04 -15.87 9.03
C ASN A 182 24.48 -14.72 9.92
N LYS A 183 24.33 -13.51 9.38
CA LYS A 183 23.50 -12.50 10.03
C LYS A 183 22.04 -12.86 9.76
N GLU A 184 21.27 -13.05 10.82
CA GLU A 184 19.82 -13.11 10.67
C GLU A 184 19.36 -11.79 10.05
N CYS A 185 18.84 -11.83 8.81
CA CYS A 185 18.10 -10.70 8.25
C CYS A 185 16.74 -10.58 8.96
N ASP A 186 16.79 -10.17 10.21
CA ASP A 186 15.67 -9.53 10.92
C ASP A 186 15.54 -8.05 10.49
N ASP A 187 16.58 -7.56 9.83
CA ASP A 187 16.76 -6.18 9.44
C ASP A 187 16.04 -5.99 8.10
N ARG A 188 14.81 -5.50 8.14
CA ARG A 188 14.03 -4.99 6.99
C ARG A 188 14.71 -3.78 6.31
N THR A 189 16.04 -3.68 6.36
CA THR A 189 16.88 -2.57 5.94
C THR A 189 16.98 -2.46 4.43
N ASP A 190 17.17 -3.58 3.74
CA ASP A 190 17.33 -3.56 2.28
C ASP A 190 15.99 -3.55 1.55
N TYR A 191 15.00 -4.25 2.10
CA TYR A 191 13.64 -4.39 1.56
C TYR A 191 12.60 -4.21 2.67
N PRO A 192 12.24 -2.95 3.02
CA PRO A 192 11.24 -2.71 4.04
C PRO A 192 9.86 -3.25 3.61
N PHE A 193 9.35 -4.24 4.34
CA PHE A 193 7.99 -4.73 4.18
C PHE A 193 7.24 -4.83 5.52
N PHE A 194 5.92 -4.72 5.46
CA PHE A 194 5.05 -4.72 6.65
C PHE A 194 3.79 -5.52 6.35
N ILE A 195 3.46 -6.47 7.23
CA ILE A 195 2.25 -7.29 7.12
C ILE A 195 1.28 -6.83 8.20
N LEU A 196 0.27 -6.05 7.80
CA LEU A 196 -0.64 -5.40 8.73
C LEU A 196 -1.56 -6.40 9.44
N LEU A 197 -1.93 -7.50 8.78
CA LEU A 197 -2.67 -8.61 9.38
C LEU A 197 -1.94 -9.93 9.17
N LYS A 198 -1.36 -10.44 10.25
CA LYS A 198 -0.56 -11.67 10.24
C LYS A 198 -1.38 -12.95 10.40
N ASP A 199 -2.67 -12.87 10.71
CA ASP A 199 -3.52 -14.06 10.78
C ASP A 199 -3.54 -14.78 9.41
N PRO A 200 -2.99 -16.01 9.32
CA PRO A 200 -2.88 -16.72 8.04
C PRO A 200 -4.23 -17.27 7.55
N ASN A 201 -5.29 -17.19 8.36
CA ASN A 201 -6.61 -17.73 8.05
C ASN A 201 -7.63 -16.65 7.66
N LYS A 202 -7.26 -15.37 7.77
CA LYS A 202 -8.17 -14.24 7.58
C LYS A 202 -7.74 -13.34 6.42
N HIS A 203 -8.72 -13.01 5.60
CA HIS A 203 -8.65 -12.09 4.48
C HIS A 203 -9.92 -11.20 4.49
N PRO A 204 -9.87 -9.94 4.04
CA PRO A 204 -11.05 -9.05 3.98
C PRO A 204 -12.32 -9.69 3.38
N ASN A 205 -12.15 -10.47 2.32
CA ASN A 205 -13.24 -11.17 1.64
C ASN A 205 -13.92 -12.29 2.48
N ASP A 206 -13.34 -12.72 3.60
CA ASP A 206 -13.91 -13.78 4.43
C ASP A 206 -15.08 -13.29 5.30
N PHE A 207 -15.16 -11.99 5.61
CA PHE A 207 -16.16 -11.44 6.52
C PHE A 207 -17.54 -11.31 5.85
N THR A 208 -18.59 -11.77 6.51
CA THR A 208 -19.97 -11.75 6.00
C THR A 208 -20.73 -10.48 6.34
N SER A 209 -20.35 -9.82 7.43
CA SER A 209 -20.88 -8.53 7.86
C SER A 209 -19.77 -7.63 8.39
N ILE A 210 -20.08 -6.34 8.56
CA ILE A 210 -19.14 -5.40 9.19
C ILE A 210 -18.97 -5.70 10.69
N ASP A 211 -20.03 -6.14 11.36
CA ASP A 211 -20.00 -6.50 12.78
C ASP A 211 -19.04 -7.68 13.02
N ASP A 212 -19.08 -8.72 12.17
CA ASP A 212 -18.13 -9.84 12.21
C ASP A 212 -16.67 -9.38 12.08
N ALA A 213 -16.45 -8.36 11.25
CA ALA A 213 -15.13 -7.80 11.01
C ALA A 213 -14.64 -6.95 12.19
N ILE A 214 -15.53 -6.17 12.82
CA ILE A 214 -15.26 -5.40 14.03
C ILE A 214 -14.97 -6.32 15.20
N ASP A 215 -15.81 -7.33 15.43
CA ASP A 215 -15.60 -8.33 16.49
C ASP A 215 -14.24 -9.02 16.33
N TYR A 216 -13.88 -9.37 15.09
CA TYR A 216 -12.57 -9.91 14.79
C TYR A 216 -11.45 -8.93 15.15
N LEU A 217 -11.53 -7.66 14.73
CA LEU A 217 -10.53 -6.64 15.07
C LEU A 217 -10.36 -6.47 16.59
N CYS A 218 -11.46 -6.52 17.34
CA CYS A 218 -11.46 -6.45 18.80
C CYS A 218 -10.82 -7.69 19.46
N SER A 219 -10.89 -8.84 18.79
CA SER A 219 -10.31 -10.11 19.26
C SER A 219 -8.83 -10.31 18.89
N MET A 220 -8.30 -9.48 17.99
CA MET A 220 -6.91 -9.61 17.52
C MET A 220 -5.93 -9.48 18.69
N LYS A 221 -4.91 -10.34 18.68
CA LYS A 221 -3.84 -10.30 19.66
C LYS A 221 -2.77 -9.33 19.19
N LYS A 222 -1.89 -8.91 20.11
CA LYS A 222 -0.78 -8.00 19.79
C LYS A 222 0.15 -8.57 18.72
N GLU A 223 0.28 -9.90 18.65
CA GLU A 223 1.11 -10.58 17.67
C GLU A 223 0.54 -10.42 16.25
N ASP A 224 -0.78 -10.41 16.09
CA ASP A 224 -1.48 -10.32 14.80
C ASP A 224 -1.26 -8.96 14.11
N ILE A 225 -1.06 -7.92 14.91
CA ILE A 225 -0.86 -6.52 14.48
C ILE A 225 0.52 -5.96 14.84
N SER A 226 1.46 -6.82 15.21
CA SER A 226 2.79 -6.42 15.69
C SER A 226 3.55 -5.52 14.69
N ASP A 227 3.28 -5.64 13.40
CA ASP A 227 3.89 -4.85 12.33
C ASP A 227 3.35 -3.42 12.24
N TRP A 228 2.23 -3.08 12.87
CA TRP A 228 1.72 -1.70 12.87
C TRP A 228 2.72 -0.74 13.51
N LYS A 229 3.27 -1.14 14.67
CA LYS A 229 4.29 -0.37 15.37
C LYS A 229 5.61 -0.33 14.60
N VAL A 230 5.96 -1.42 13.92
CA VAL A 230 7.17 -1.48 13.08
C VAL A 230 7.05 -0.52 11.90
N PHE A 231 5.88 -0.50 11.26
CA PHE A 231 5.57 0.42 10.17
C PHE A 231 5.52 1.87 10.63
N GLU A 232 4.87 2.16 11.76
CA GLU A 232 4.87 3.49 12.37
C GLU A 232 6.30 3.97 12.65
N ASN A 233 7.13 3.16 13.31
CA ASN A 233 8.52 3.50 13.59
C ASN A 233 9.32 3.72 12.29
N TYR A 234 9.10 2.88 11.27
CA TYR A 234 9.74 3.04 9.98
C TYR A 234 9.43 4.41 9.36
N LEU A 235 8.17 4.85 9.41
CA LEU A 235 7.74 6.16 8.95
C LEU A 235 8.33 7.28 9.81
N ARG A 236 8.21 7.21 11.14
CA ARG A 236 8.69 8.24 12.08
C ARG A 236 10.18 8.50 12.00
N ASN A 237 10.96 7.48 11.65
CA ASN A 237 12.41 7.61 11.47
C ASN A 237 12.80 8.35 10.17
N ARG A 238 11.86 8.56 9.24
CA ARG A 238 12.12 9.08 7.89
C ARG A 238 11.32 10.33 7.56
N LEU A 239 10.16 10.49 8.19
CA LEU A 239 9.20 11.54 7.89
C LEU A 239 8.80 12.25 9.19
N ALA A 240 8.61 13.57 9.11
CA ALA A 240 8.11 14.35 10.23
C ALA A 240 6.61 14.08 10.46
N PHE A 241 6.25 13.74 11.69
CA PHE A 241 4.86 13.54 12.11
C PHE A 241 4.27 14.84 12.64
N VAL A 242 2.94 14.94 12.66
CA VAL A 242 2.23 16.00 13.38
C VAL A 242 2.60 15.89 14.87
N ASN A 243 3.09 16.99 15.44
CA ASN A 243 3.44 17.11 16.85
C ASN A 243 2.22 17.09 17.76
#